data_AF-A0A6A1QBS8-F1
#
_entry.id   AF-A0A6A1QBS8-F1
#
_cell.length_a   1.000
_cell.length_b   1.000
_cell.length_c   1.000
_cell.angle_alpha   90.00
_cell.angle_beta   90.00
_cell.angle_gamma   90.00
#
_symmetry.space_group_name_H-M   'P 1'
#
loop_
_entity.id
_entity.type
_entity.pdbx_description
1 polymer ?
#
loop_
_entity_poly.entity_id
_entity_poly.type
_entity_poly.pdbx_seq_one_letter_code
_entity_poly.pdbx_strand_id
1 'polypeptide(L)'
;GKANNWEGGIRVPGILRWPGVIQAGLEINEPTSNMDIFPTVAKLAGSPLPEDRIIDGRDLMPLLQGRSHRSDHEFLFHYCNFYLNAVRWHPQNSE
;
A
#
# COMPACT_ATOMS: atom_id res chain seq x y z
N GLY A 1 10.43 6.11 -15.18
CA GLY A 1 11.84 5.96 -14.77
C GLY A 1 12.09 6.78 -13.53
N LYS A 2 13.23 6.64 -12.86
CA LYS A 2 13.59 7.50 -11.72
C LYS A 2 13.34 8.99 -12.05
N ALA A 3 12.82 9.74 -11.08
CA ALA A 3 12.49 11.18 -11.16
C ALA A 3 11.26 11.55 -12.02
N ASN A 4 10.38 10.61 -12.37
CA ASN A 4 9.08 10.92 -12.96
C ASN A 4 7.97 10.01 -12.42
N ASN A 5 6.71 10.42 -12.64
CA ASN A 5 5.51 9.71 -12.16
C ASN A 5 4.96 8.68 -13.15
N TRP A 6 5.68 8.34 -14.21
CA TRP A 6 5.35 7.18 -15.03
C TRP A 6 5.50 5.91 -14.20
N GLU A 7 4.80 4.82 -14.57
CA GLU A 7 4.86 3.55 -13.83
C GLU A 7 6.29 3.09 -13.53
N GLY A 8 7.23 3.22 -14.48
CA GLY A 8 8.63 2.86 -14.24
C GLY A 8 9.39 3.77 -13.25
N GLY A 9 8.74 4.75 -12.63
CA GLY A 9 9.27 5.60 -11.55
C GLY A 9 8.51 5.44 -10.23
N ILE A 10 7.23 5.06 -10.29
CA ILE A 10 6.36 4.89 -9.13
C ILE A 10 6.22 3.42 -8.71
N ARG A 11 6.04 2.52 -9.69
CA ARG A 11 5.92 1.09 -9.45
C ARG A 11 7.29 0.51 -9.13
N VAL A 12 7.36 -0.19 -8.01
CA VAL A 12 8.58 -0.84 -7.51
C VAL A 12 8.28 -2.29 -7.10
N PRO A 13 9.30 -3.15 -7.00
CA PRO A 13 9.11 -4.49 -6.45
C PRO A 13 8.70 -4.44 -4.97
N GLY A 14 7.66 -5.18 -4.60
CA GLY A 14 7.25 -5.42 -3.22
C GLY A 14 7.08 -6.91 -2.96
N ILE A 15 7.87 -7.47 -2.03
CA ILE A 15 7.83 -8.89 -1.67
C ILE A 15 7.83 -8.99 -0.14
N LEU A 16 6.86 -9.72 0.41
CA LEU A 16 6.78 -10.02 1.84
C LEU A 16 6.78 -11.54 2.05
N ARG A 17 7.46 -11.99 3.10
CA ARG A 17 7.52 -13.40 3.48
C ARG A 17 7.38 -13.55 4.98
N TRP A 18 6.36 -14.30 5.41
CA TRP A 18 6.19 -14.70 6.80
C TRP A 18 5.64 -16.13 6.88
N PRO A 19 6.51 -17.13 7.11
CA PRO A 19 6.09 -18.53 7.20
C PRO A 19 5.03 -18.74 8.29
N GLY A 20 3.98 -19.50 7.96
CA GLY A 20 2.87 -19.79 8.88
C GLY A 20 1.85 -18.66 9.04
N VAL A 21 2.09 -17.48 8.48
CA VAL A 21 1.17 -16.32 8.56
C VAL A 21 0.71 -15.88 7.17
N ILE A 22 1.63 -15.75 6.22
CA ILE A 22 1.36 -15.37 4.83
C ILE A 22 1.43 -16.64 3.97
N GLN A 23 0.40 -16.87 3.15
CA GLN A 23 0.39 -17.98 2.21
C GLN A 23 1.54 -17.84 1.20
N ALA A 24 2.37 -18.88 1.08
CA ALA A 24 3.47 -18.88 0.12
C ALA A 24 2.94 -18.82 -1.32
N GLY A 25 3.60 -18.05 -2.17
CA GLY A 25 3.19 -17.87 -3.57
C GLY A 25 1.94 -17.00 -3.76
N LEU A 26 1.48 -16.29 -2.72
CA LEU A 26 0.41 -15.30 -2.84
C LEU A 26 0.84 -14.14 -3.74
N GLU A 27 0.02 -13.83 -4.73
CA GLU A 27 0.15 -12.64 -5.59
C GLU A 27 -0.97 -11.65 -5.28
N ILE A 28 -0.62 -10.38 -5.11
CA ILE A 28 -1.57 -9.29 -4.85
C ILE A 28 -1.40 -8.26 -5.96
N ASN A 29 -2.48 -8.04 -6.72
CA ASN A 29 -2.52 -7.06 -7.81
C ASN A 29 -3.14 -5.71 -7.41
N GLU A 30 -3.64 -5.63 -6.17
CA GLU A 30 -4.21 -4.42 -5.60
C GLU A 30 -3.17 -3.29 -5.47
N PRO A 31 -3.57 -2.02 -5.69
CA PRO A 31 -2.68 -0.88 -5.48
C PRO A 31 -2.28 -0.79 -4.00
N THR A 32 -0.96 -0.85 -3.76
CA THR A 32 -0.37 -0.69 -2.43
C THR A 32 0.65 0.45 -2.46
N SER A 33 0.98 0.98 -1.30
CA SER A 33 1.87 2.12 -1.11
C SER A 33 3.10 1.73 -0.30
N ASN A 34 4.24 2.38 -0.58
CA ASN A 34 5.43 2.28 0.28
C ASN A 34 5.15 2.70 1.73
N MET A 35 4.15 3.58 1.94
CA MET A 35 3.74 4.06 3.26
C MET A 35 3.03 2.99 4.10
N ASP A 36 2.51 1.94 3.47
CA ASP A 36 1.71 0.90 4.13
C ASP A 36 2.52 0.02 5.09
N ILE A 37 3.84 -0.04 4.90
CA ILE A 37 4.75 -0.76 5.80
C ILE A 37 4.63 -0.20 7.23
N PHE A 38 4.50 1.12 7.39
CA PHE A 38 4.45 1.76 8.70
C PHE A 38 3.26 1.27 9.56
N PRO A 39 1.99 1.43 9.15
CA PRO A 39 0.86 0.98 9.96
C PRO A 39 0.80 -0.54 10.10
N THR A 40 1.24 -1.29 9.08
CA THR A 40 1.31 -2.76 9.13
C THR A 40 2.27 -3.21 10.24
N VAL A 41 3.52 -2.72 10.25
CA VAL A 41 4.52 -3.12 11.25
C VAL A 41 4.16 -2.60 12.63
N ALA A 42 3.66 -1.36 12.75
CA ALA A 42 3.25 -0.81 14.04
C ALA A 42 2.18 -1.68 14.71
N LYS A 43 1.17 -2.10 13.95
CA LYS A 43 0.10 -2.98 14.45
C LYS A 43 0.62 -4.37 14.81
N LEU A 44 1.52 -4.95 14.02
CA LEU A 44 2.15 -6.24 14.32
C LEU A 44 3.00 -6.18 15.60
N ALA A 45 3.62 -5.04 15.89
CA ALA A 45 4.35 -4.81 17.13
C ALA A 45 3.44 -4.48 18.33
N GLY A 46 2.12 -4.37 18.13
CA GLY A 46 1.18 -3.94 19.16
C GLY A 46 1.28 -2.46 19.54
N SER A 47 1.91 -1.63 18.71
CA SER A 47 2.02 -0.20 18.93
C SER A 47 0.78 0.54 18.43
N PRO A 48 0.22 1.49 19.21
CA PRO A 48 -0.81 2.38 18.70
C PRO A 48 -0.24 3.28 17.60
N LEU A 49 -1.12 3.70 16.68
CA LEU A 49 -0.79 4.73 15.70
C LEU A 49 -1.00 6.12 16.31
N PRO A 50 -0.29 7.15 15.82
CA PRO A 50 -0.56 8.52 16.21
C PRO A 50 -1.98 8.94 15.85
N GLU A 51 -2.68 9.58 16.78
CA GLU A 51 -4.04 10.12 16.57
C GLU A 51 -4.02 11.63 16.26
N ASP A 52 -2.87 12.27 16.38
CA ASP A 52 -2.68 13.72 16.22
C ASP A 52 -2.34 14.15 14.78
N ARG A 53 -2.29 13.20 13.84
CA ARG A 53 -1.95 13.42 12.43
C ARG A 53 -2.56 12.34 11.54
N ILE A 54 -2.73 12.67 10.27
CA ILE A 54 -3.21 11.72 9.27
C ILE A 54 -2.09 10.75 8.90
N ILE A 55 -2.43 9.47 8.77
CA ILE A 55 -1.57 8.42 8.24
C ILE A 55 -2.19 7.93 6.93
N ASP A 56 -1.50 8.18 5.82
CA ASP A 56 -1.98 7.79 4.48
C ASP A 56 -1.76 6.30 4.19
N GLY A 57 -0.81 5.67 4.89
CA GLY A 57 -0.58 4.24 4.80
C GLY A 57 -1.76 3.42 5.34
N ARG A 58 -1.95 2.22 4.79
CA ARG A 58 -2.98 1.27 5.19
C ARG A 58 -2.35 -0.03 5.70
N ASP A 59 -3.03 -0.72 6.61
CA ASP A 59 -2.56 -2.03 7.10
C ASP A 59 -2.70 -3.08 6.00
N LEU A 60 -1.60 -3.73 5.62
CA LEU A 60 -1.56 -4.75 4.58
C LEU A 60 -1.97 -6.13 5.08
N MET A 61 -2.02 -6.37 6.40
CA MET A 61 -2.28 -7.71 6.93
C MET A 61 -3.59 -8.34 6.44
N PRO A 62 -4.72 -7.61 6.29
CA PRO A 62 -5.93 -8.17 5.71
C PRO A 62 -5.72 -8.72 4.29
N LEU A 63 -4.98 -8.00 3.43
CA LEU A 63 -4.63 -8.48 2.08
C LEU A 63 -3.68 -9.67 2.12
N LEU A 64 -2.62 -9.58 2.92
CA LEU A 64 -1.55 -10.59 3.00
C LEU A 64 -2.04 -11.93 3.58
N GLN A 65 -3.15 -11.93 4.30
CA GLN A 65 -3.78 -13.13 4.86
C GLN A 65 -5.03 -13.55 4.08
N GLY A 66 -5.32 -12.93 2.94
CA GLY A 66 -6.50 -13.22 2.13
C GLY A 66 -7.83 -12.94 2.85
N ARG A 67 -7.82 -12.12 3.91
CA ARG A 67 -9.02 -11.69 4.64
C ARG A 67 -9.74 -10.54 3.92
N SER A 68 -9.03 -9.83 3.06
CA SER A 68 -9.56 -8.89 2.08
C SER A 68 -8.96 -9.20 0.71
N HIS A 69 -9.74 -8.95 -0.34
CA HIS A 69 -9.29 -9.01 -1.74
C HIS A 69 -9.06 -7.62 -2.34
N ARG A 70 -9.35 -6.55 -1.57
CA ARG A 70 -9.27 -5.16 -2.01
C ARG A 70 -8.45 -4.34 -1.03
N SER A 71 -7.60 -3.49 -1.58
CA SER A 71 -6.83 -2.51 -0.81
C SER A 71 -7.74 -1.38 -0.34
N ASP A 72 -7.37 -0.76 0.78
CA ASP A 72 -8.03 0.46 1.27
C ASP A 72 -7.57 1.72 0.51
N HIS A 73 -6.93 1.53 -0.66
CA HIS A 73 -6.39 2.59 -1.52
C HIS A 73 -7.29 2.80 -2.75
N GLU A 74 -8.46 3.39 -2.55
CA GLU A 74 -9.28 3.90 -3.67
C GLU A 74 -8.56 5.03 -4.41
N PHE A 75 -7.81 5.87 -3.68
CA PHE A 75 -7.01 6.95 -4.26
C PHE A 75 -5.55 6.88 -3.78
N LEU A 76 -4.62 7.04 -4.72
CA LEU A 76 -3.21 7.28 -4.45
C LEU A 76 -2.75 8.53 -5.19
N PHE A 77 -2.06 9.42 -4.48
CA PHE A 77 -1.58 10.68 -5.02
C PHE A 77 -0.07 10.58 -5.30
N HIS A 78 0.33 10.93 -6.53
CA HIS A 78 1.72 10.87 -6.96
C HIS A 78 2.26 12.29 -7.10
N TYR A 79 3.09 12.66 -6.12
CA TYR A 79 3.76 13.96 -6.07
C TYR A 79 5.15 13.89 -6.71
N CYS A 80 5.55 14.97 -7.36
CA CYS A 80 6.96 15.26 -7.65
C CYS A 80 7.36 16.47 -6.82
N ASN A 81 8.06 16.23 -5.70
CA ASN A 81 8.32 17.23 -4.67
C ASN A 81 6.99 17.88 -4.20
N PHE A 82 6.86 19.20 -4.35
CA PHE A 82 5.69 19.95 -3.91
C PHE A 82 4.53 19.97 -4.93
N TYR A 83 4.72 19.39 -6.11
CA TYR A 83 3.73 19.41 -7.19
C TYR A 83 2.97 18.09 -7.25
N LEU A 84 1.65 18.15 -7.13
CA LEU A 84 0.79 17.01 -7.46
C LEU A 84 0.84 16.79 -8.97
N ASN A 85 1.35 15.63 -9.39
CA ASN A 85 1.61 15.34 -10.81
C ASN A 85 0.63 14.32 -11.39
N ALA A 86 0.20 13.34 -10.61
CA ALA A 86 -0.77 12.35 -11.03
C ALA A 86 -1.62 11.86 -9.85
N VAL A 87 -2.80 11.36 -10.17
CA VAL A 87 -3.68 10.67 -9.22
C VAL A 87 -4.01 9.32 -9.82
N ARG A 88 -3.83 8.26 -9.04
CA ARG A 88 -4.36 6.94 -9.34
C ARG A 88 -5.68 6.78 -8.60
N TRP A 89 -6.70 6.39 -9.33
CA TRP A 89 -8.01 6.07 -8.81
C TRP A 89 -8.33 4.61 -9.14
N HIS A 90 -8.65 3.82 -8.11
CA HIS A 90 -9.09 2.44 -8.20
C HIS A 90 -10.56 2.37 -7.74
N PRO A 91 -11.53 2.64 -8.63
CA PRO A 91 -12.92 2.81 -8.26
C PRO A 91 -13.51 1.52 -7.71
N GLN A 92 -14.47 1.65 -6.80
CA GLN A 92 -14.99 0.47 -6.12
C GLN A 92 -15.70 -0.54 -7.05
N ASN A 93 -16.18 -0.07 -8.20
CA ASN A 93 -16.95 -0.83 -9.17
C ASN A 93 -16.18 -1.19 -10.45
N SER A 94 -14.85 -1.04 -10.50
CA SER A 94 -14.07 -1.62 -11.60
C SER A 94 -13.92 -3.12 -11.41
N GLU A 95 -14.26 -3.89 -12.44
CA GLU A 95 -13.93 -5.32 -12.55
C GLU A 95 -12.43 -5.58 -12.44
#